data_AF-A0A7W0D8Q7-F1
#
_entry.id   AF-A0A7W0D8Q7-F1
#
_cell.length_a   1.000
_cell.length_b   1.000
_cell.length_c   1.000
_cell.angle_alpha   90.00
_cell.angle_beta   90.00
_cell.angle_gamma   90.00
#
_symmetry.space_group_name_H-M   'P 1'
#
loop_
_entity.id
_entity.type
_entity.pdbx_description
1 polymer ?
#
loop_
_entity_poly.entity_id
_entity_poly.type
_entity_poly.pdbx_seq_one_letter_code
_entity_poly.pdbx_strand_id
1 'polypeptide(L)'
;MLQMIIATVLMMVLFFGIGFILNMLMKTTWFPLYAFIALVIGVVIYGSMGSASFLSSGESFTIVDIVPAIGGLVGAILSGSAIKTLRIKGFKMF
;
A
#
# COMPACT_ATOMS: atom_id res chain seq x y z
N MET A 1 -13.26 -16.62 1.34
CA MET A 1 -11.84 -17.02 1.15
C MET A 1 -11.28 -16.61 -0.22
N LEU A 2 -11.89 -17.04 -1.33
CA LEU A 2 -11.38 -16.70 -2.68
C LEU A 2 -11.26 -15.18 -2.92
N GLN A 3 -12.28 -14.41 -2.54
CA GLN A 3 -12.27 -12.95 -2.66
C GLN A 3 -11.10 -12.29 -1.92
N MET A 4 -10.73 -12.78 -0.73
CA MET A 4 -9.58 -12.25 0.01
C MET A 4 -8.28 -12.48 -0.72
N ILE A 5 -8.07 -13.70 -1.25
CA ILE A 5 -6.85 -14.03 -2.01
C ILE A 5 -6.73 -13.12 -3.23
N ILE A 6 -7.82 -12.95 -3.97
CA ILE A 6 -7.87 -12.05 -5.12
C ILE A 6 -7.56 -10.61 -4.71
N ALA A 7 -8.20 -10.11 -3.64
CA ALA A 7 -7.98 -8.76 -3.12
C ALA A 7 -6.53 -8.54 -2.67
N THR A 8 -5.91 -9.51 -2.00
CA THR A 8 -4.51 -9.42 -1.56
C THR A 8 -3.55 -9.36 -2.73
N VAL A 9 -3.74 -10.22 -3.75
CA VAL A 9 -2.90 -10.19 -4.95
C VAL A 9 -3.11 -8.89 -5.73
N LEU A 10 -4.36 -8.44 -5.89
CA LEU A 10 -4.67 -7.18 -6.56
C LEU A 10 -4.04 -5.99 -5.84
N MET A 11 -4.18 -5.90 -4.52
CA MET A 11 -3.56 -4.82 -3.73
C MET A 11 -2.04 -4.84 -3.86
N MET A 12 -1.41 -6.02 -3.81
CA MET A 12 0.03 -6.14 -4.01
C MET A 12 0.46 -5.61 -5.38
N VAL A 13 -0.20 -6.04 -6.46
CA VAL A 13 0.15 -5.63 -7.84
C VAL A 13 -0.13 -4.14 -8.06
N LEU A 14 -1.24 -3.63 -7.54
CA LEU A 14 -1.65 -2.24 -7.73
C LEU A 14 -0.72 -1.28 -7.00
N PHE A 15 -0.39 -1.54 -5.73
CA PHE A 15 0.57 -0.71 -4.99
C PHE A 15 1.99 -0.83 -5.54
N PHE A 16 2.38 -2.01 -6.01
CA PHE A 16 3.64 -2.17 -6.73
C PHE A 16 3.70 -1.29 -7.98
N GLY A 17 2.67 -1.35 -8.82
CA GLY A 17 2.59 -0.61 -10.09
C GLY A 17 2.51 0.90 -9.89
N ILE A 18 1.65 1.37 -8.99
CA ILE A 18 1.53 2.81 -8.68
C ILE A 18 2.84 3.32 -8.07
N GLY A 19 3.42 2.59 -7.11
CA GLY A 19 4.70 2.95 -6.53
C GLY A 19 5.81 3.03 -7.57
N PHE A 20 5.75 2.16 -8.58
CA PHE A 20 6.76 2.12 -9.63
C PHE A 20 6.68 3.35 -10.52
N ILE A 21 5.46 3.70 -10.97
CA ILE A 21 5.19 4.89 -11.78
C ILE A 21 5.53 6.16 -11.00
N LEU A 22 5.08 6.28 -9.76
CA LEU A 22 5.32 7.46 -8.92
C LEU A 22 6.81 7.75 -8.75
N ASN A 23 7.61 6.72 -8.54
CA ASN A 23 9.04 6.87 -8.32
C ASN A 23 9.84 7.10 -9.62
N MET A 24 9.31 6.65 -10.76
CA MET A 24 9.81 7.07 -12.08
C MET A 24 9.55 8.56 -12.33
N LEU A 25 8.38 9.10 -11.95
CA LEU A 25 8.03 10.51 -12.12
C LEU A 25 8.76 11.43 -11.13
N MET A 26 8.74 11.07 -9.84
CA MET A 26 9.24 11.91 -8.75
C MET A 26 10.76 11.76 -8.52
N LYS A 27 11.43 10.82 -9.20
CA LYS A 27 12.86 10.49 -9.06
C LYS A 27 13.30 10.24 -7.59
N THR A 28 12.38 9.86 -6.70
CA THR A 28 12.61 9.64 -5.26
C THR A 28 12.34 8.18 -4.87
N THR A 29 13.39 7.44 -4.48
CA THR A 29 13.37 5.97 -4.31
C THR A 29 12.36 5.47 -3.28
N TRP A 30 12.14 6.22 -2.21
CA TRP A 30 11.37 5.79 -1.03
C TRP A 30 10.00 6.47 -0.91
N PHE A 31 9.68 7.40 -1.82
CA PHE A 31 8.40 8.11 -1.79
C PHE A 31 7.17 7.19 -1.81
N PRO A 32 7.13 6.11 -2.64
CA PRO A 32 6.00 5.18 -2.62
C PRO A 32 5.73 4.54 -1.26
N LEU A 33 6.80 4.25 -0.51
CA LEU A 33 6.68 3.64 0.81
C LEU A 33 6.11 4.64 1.82
N TYR A 34 6.58 5.88 1.81
CA TYR A 34 6.05 6.93 2.69
C TYR A 34 4.59 7.26 2.36
N ALA A 35 4.24 7.35 1.07
CA ALA A 35 2.87 7.56 0.63
C ALA A 35 1.95 6.43 1.09
N PHE A 36 2.42 5.19 1.01
CA PHE A 36 1.68 4.02 1.51
C PHE A 36 1.45 4.10 3.02
N ILE A 37 2.49 4.42 3.81
CA ILE A 37 2.38 4.55 5.26
C ILE A 37 1.39 5.67 5.64
N ALA A 38 1.48 6.83 4.96
CA ALA A 38 0.56 7.94 5.17
C ALA A 38 -0.90 7.56 4.87
N LEU A 39 -1.13 6.77 3.81
CA LEU A 39 -2.45 6.24 3.47
C LEU A 39 -3.00 5.34 4.58
N VAL A 40 -2.20 4.39 5.07
CA VAL A 40 -2.62 3.49 6.16
C VAL A 40 -2.97 4.28 7.43
N ILE A 41 -2.15 5.24 7.81
CA ILE A 41 -2.42 6.10 8.97
C ILE A 41 -3.72 6.89 8.77
N GLY A 42 -3.94 7.46 7.58
CA GLY A 42 -5.18 8.17 7.26
C GLY A 42 -6.42 7.29 7.36
N VAL A 43 -6.34 6.04 6.89
CA VAL A 43 -7.44 5.05 7.00
C VAL A 43 -7.72 4.70 8.46
N VAL A 44 -6.70 4.47 9.27
CA VAL A 44 -6.85 4.16 10.70
C VAL A 44 -7.45 5.35 11.45
N ILE A 45 -6.97 6.57 11.20
CA ILE A 45 -7.48 7.79 11.84
C ILE A 45 -8.93 8.03 11.41
N TYR A 46 -9.26 7.90 10.12
CA TYR A 46 -10.62 8.05 9.62
C TYR A 46 -11.57 7.02 10.25
N GLY A 47 -11.15 5.75 10.36
CA GLY A 47 -11.90 4.72 11.06
C GLY A 47 -12.10 5.02 12.55
N SER A 48 -11.16 5.74 13.18
CA SER A 48 -11.25 6.13 14.60
C SER A 48 -12.01 7.43 14.87
N MET A 49 -12.00 8.39 13.93
CA MET A 49 -12.68 9.70 14.05
C MET A 49 -14.11 9.68 13.53
N GLY A 50 -14.49 8.66 12.75
CA GLY A 50 -15.87 8.39 12.39
C GLY A 50 -16.71 8.14 13.63
N SER A 51 -17.48 9.14 14.03
CA SER A 51 -18.49 9.12 15.08
C SER A 51 -19.66 8.19 14.71
N ALA A 52 -19.39 6.89 14.66
CA ALA A 52 -20.39 5.83 14.65
C ALA A 52 -20.05 4.88 15.80
N SER A 53 -20.42 5.30 17.01
CA SER A 53 -20.76 4.42 18.13
C SER A 53 -19.88 3.16 18.26
N PHE A 54 -18.62 3.36 18.65
CA PHE A 54 -17.61 2.31 18.89
C PHE A 54 -18.00 1.30 20.00
N LEU A 55 -19.17 1.47 20.63
CA LEU A 55 -19.72 0.60 21.66
C LEU A 55 -20.90 -0.27 21.20
N SER A 56 -21.46 -0.08 19.99
CA SER A 56 -22.72 -0.76 19.61
C SER A 56 -22.69 -1.61 18.34
N SER A 57 -21.64 -1.59 17.54
CA SER A 57 -21.58 -2.42 16.34
C SER A 57 -20.17 -2.97 16.14
N GLY A 58 -20.03 -4.29 16.21
CA GLY A 58 -18.77 -5.04 16.12
C GLY A 58 -18.10 -5.01 14.75
N GLU A 59 -17.96 -3.84 14.12
CA GLU A 59 -17.10 -3.64 12.95
C GLU A 59 -15.67 -3.30 13.40
N SER A 60 -15.08 -4.23 14.14
CA SER A 60 -13.62 -4.22 14.31
C SER A 60 -13.01 -4.56 12.96
N PHE A 61 -11.93 -3.85 12.57
CA PHE A 61 -11.10 -4.18 11.41
C PHE A 61 -10.99 -5.70 11.29
N THR A 62 -11.63 -6.27 10.27
CA THR A 62 -11.72 -7.71 10.17
C THR A 62 -10.44 -8.19 9.50
N ILE A 63 -10.09 -9.47 9.70
CA ILE A 63 -8.96 -10.11 9.03
C ILE A 63 -9.02 -9.89 7.49
N VAL A 64 -10.24 -9.75 6.96
CA VAL A 64 -10.53 -9.43 5.55
C VAL A 64 -9.94 -8.10 5.09
N ASP A 65 -9.77 -7.12 5.98
CA ASP A 65 -9.24 -5.79 5.66
C ASP A 65 -7.71 -5.73 5.85
N ILE A 66 -7.21 -6.44 6.86
CA ILE A 66 -5.79 -6.44 7.24
C ILE A 66 -4.95 -7.21 6.20
N VAL A 67 -5.43 -8.37 5.73
CA VAL A 67 -4.64 -9.23 4.84
C VAL A 67 -4.35 -8.56 3.48
N PRO A 68 -5.32 -7.90 2.81
CA PRO A 68 -5.02 -7.12 1.60
C PRO A 68 -4.15 -5.89 1.87
N ALA A 69 -4.26 -5.25 3.03
CA ALA A 69 -3.40 -4.14 3.42
C ALA A 69 -1.93 -4.58 3.55
N ILE A 70 -1.68 -5.77 4.11
CA ILE A 70 -0.34 -6.39 4.15
C ILE A 70 0.15 -6.68 2.72
N GLY A 71 -0.72 -7.17 1.83
CA GLY A 71 -0.38 -7.34 0.40
C GLY A 71 0.07 -6.03 -0.25
N GLY A 72 -0.63 -4.93 0.03
CA GLY A 72 -0.25 -3.58 -0.41
C GLY A 72 1.10 -3.12 0.14
N LEU A 73 1.39 -3.37 1.43
CA LEU A 73 2.69 -3.08 2.06
C LEU A 73 3.83 -3.78 1.33
N VAL A 74 3.66 -5.09 1.08
CA VAL A 74 4.64 -5.89 0.34
C VAL A 74 4.86 -5.32 -1.07
N GLY A 75 3.76 -4.97 -1.77
CA GLY A 75 3.83 -4.32 -3.08
C GLY A 75 4.63 -3.00 -3.08
N ALA A 76 4.40 -2.14 -2.09
CA ALA A 76 5.11 -0.87 -1.94
C ALA A 76 6.61 -1.05 -1.67
N ILE A 77 6.98 -2.00 -0.79
CA ILE A 77 8.40 -2.32 -0.48
C ILE A 77 9.10 -2.88 -1.72
N LEU A 78 8.47 -3.84 -2.41
CA LEU A 78 9.01 -4.43 -3.64
C LEU A 78 9.23 -3.38 -4.73
N SER A 79 8.31 -2.42 -4.86
CA SER A 79 8.45 -1.33 -5.82
C SER A 79 9.67 -0.44 -5.52
N GLY A 80 9.88 -0.09 -4.25
CA GLY A 80 11.08 0.65 -3.83
C GLY A 80 12.37 -0.11 -4.12
N SER A 81 12.41 -1.42 -3.81
CA SER A 81 13.57 -2.29 -4.07
C SER A 81 13.86 -2.46 -5.57
N ALA A 82 12.83 -2.69 -6.39
CA ALA A 82 12.94 -2.81 -7.83
C ALA A 82 13.54 -1.54 -8.44
N ILE A 83 13.11 -0.37 -7.99
CA ILE A 83 13.61 0.90 -8.52
C ILE A 83 15.03 1.20 -8.05
N LYS A 84 15.37 0.90 -6.80
CA LYS A 84 16.77 1.00 -6.34
C LYS A 84 17.69 0.18 -7.24
N THR A 85 17.26 -1.04 -7.59
CA THR A 85 18.00 -1.92 -8.48
C THR A 85 18.13 -1.34 -9.90
N LEU A 86 17.06 -0.77 -10.45
CA LEU A 86 17.08 -0.14 -11.77
C LEU A 86 18.00 1.09 -11.82
N ARG A 87 18.08 1.89 -10.74
CA ARG A 87 19.03 3.03 -10.65
C ARG A 87 20.47 2.57 -10.67
N ILE A 88 20.79 1.54 -9.89
CA ILE A 88 22.14 0.98 -9.83
C ILE A 88 22.56 0.43 -11.19
N LYS A 89 21.62 -0.15 -11.93
CA LYS A 89 21.86 -0.68 -13.29
C LYS A 89 21.93 0.39 -14.38
N GLY A 90 21.82 1.68 -14.04
CA GLY A 90 21.95 2.77 -15.01
C GLY A 90 20.78 2.90 -15.98
N PHE A 91 19.62 2.31 -15.67
CA PHE A 91 18.43 2.52 -16.49
C PHE A 91 18.02 3.99 -16.41
N LYS A 92 17.94 4.62 -17.59
CA LYS A 92 17.41 5.97 -17.71
C LYS A 92 15.94 5.94 -17.32
N MET A 93 15.65 6.49 -16.15
CA MET A 93 14.29 6.90 -15.84
C MET A 93 13.96 8.07 -16.77
N PHE A 94 12.76 8.07 -17.34
CA PHE A 94 12.25 9.09 -18.26
C PHE A 94 12.78 10.52 -17.96
#